data_AF-A0A6G7CN20-F1
#
_entry.id   AF-A0A6G7CN20-F1
#
_cell.length_a   1.000
_cell.length_b   1.000
_cell.length_c   1.000
_cell.angle_alpha   90.00
_cell.angle_beta   90.00
_cell.angle_gamma   90.00
#
_symmetry.space_group_name_H-M   'P 1'
#
loop_
_entity.id
_entity.type
_entity.pdbx_description
1 polymer ?
#
loop_
_entity_poly.entity_id
_entity_poly.type
_entity_poly.pdbx_seq_one_letter_code
_entity_poly.pdbx_strand_id
1 'polypeptide(L)'
;MSYYLHKPNQKGIVVPQAGESAPSTLPIVTTQPQSITAADGASISFSITAENYVSVYWQESSCEPDPCWYDADFLPNWQTETLGNWRATLAQSGFQYRAVLTGTNGDIVYSEAGVLTVTPTRER
;
A
#
# COMPACT_ATOMS: atom_id res chain seq x y z
N MET A 1 49.94 25.20 38.47
CA MET A 1 50.74 25.46 37.25
C MET A 1 50.60 24.23 36.37
N SER A 2 50.28 24.21 35.07
CA SER A 2 50.06 25.26 34.09
C SER A 2 49.58 24.57 32.79
N TYR A 3 48.45 25.04 32.26
CA TYR A 3 48.15 25.37 30.85
C TYR A 3 48.21 24.36 29.67
N TYR A 4 47.00 24.08 29.13
CA TYR A 4 46.48 24.34 27.75
C TYR A 4 47.09 23.72 26.46
N LEU A 5 46.20 23.08 25.66
CA LEU A 5 45.97 23.14 24.17
C LEU A 5 47.14 22.78 23.20
N HIS A 6 47.04 22.13 22.02
CA HIS A 6 46.01 21.85 20.99
C HIS A 6 46.42 20.63 20.10
N LYS A 7 45.46 20.16 19.28
CA LYS A 7 45.37 18.96 18.38
C LYS A 7 46.47 18.80 17.30
N PRO A 8 46.56 17.65 16.59
CA PRO A 8 45.79 17.53 15.34
C PRO A 8 45.04 16.19 15.09
N ASN A 9 44.09 16.26 14.16
CA ASN A 9 43.18 15.21 13.67
C ASN A 9 43.89 14.09 12.86
N GLN A 10 43.35 12.86 12.88
CA GLN A 10 42.75 12.13 11.73
C GLN A 10 42.97 10.60 11.70
N LYS A 11 41.82 9.90 11.64
CA LYS A 11 41.49 8.61 10.98
C LYS A 11 42.16 7.31 11.44
N GLY A 12 41.39 6.51 12.18
CA GLY A 12 41.42 5.05 12.18
C GLY A 12 40.00 4.52 11.92
N ILE A 13 39.84 3.76 10.85
CA ILE A 13 38.58 3.25 10.29
C ILE A 13 38.10 2.07 11.14
N VAL A 14 36.87 2.13 11.64
CA VAL A 14 36.09 0.94 12.00
C VAL A 14 34.93 0.82 11.01
N VAL A 15 34.87 -0.32 10.34
CA VAL A 15 33.77 -0.74 9.46
C VAL A 15 32.47 -0.92 10.26
N PRO A 16 31.28 -0.72 9.66
CA PRO A 16 30.08 -0.32 10.38
C PRO A 16 29.31 -1.52 10.93
N GLN A 17 29.02 -1.53 12.23
CA GLN A 17 27.85 -2.22 12.75
C GLN A 17 26.93 -1.14 13.34
N ALA A 18 26.24 -0.41 12.47
CA ALA A 18 25.17 0.49 12.85
C ALA A 18 23.94 -0.36 13.24
N GLY A 19 24.05 -1.02 14.39
CA GLY A 19 23.04 -1.90 14.96
C GLY A 19 22.15 -1.17 15.97
N GLU A 20 21.48 -0.12 15.52
CA GLU A 20 20.29 0.42 16.19
C GLU A 20 19.46 1.17 15.12
N SER A 21 18.92 0.40 14.17
CA SER A 21 17.75 0.84 13.42
C SER A 21 16.65 1.05 14.46
N ALA A 22 16.24 2.29 14.71
CA ALA A 22 14.98 2.53 15.43
C ALA A 22 13.89 1.64 14.81
N PRO A 23 12.99 1.02 15.60
CA PRO A 23 11.92 0.21 15.03
C PRO A 23 11.18 1.07 14.00
N SER A 24 11.24 0.67 12.74
CA SER A 24 10.51 1.35 11.67
C SER A 24 9.03 1.17 11.95
N THR A 25 8.41 2.24 12.42
CA THR A 25 6.97 2.37 12.72
C THR A 25 6.18 2.77 11.47
N LEU A 26 6.84 2.68 10.30
CA LEU A 26 6.23 2.79 8.98
C LEU A 26 5.35 1.56 8.73
N PRO A 27 4.16 1.73 8.12
CA PRO A 27 3.37 0.61 7.67
C PRO A 27 4.17 -0.31 6.75
N ILE A 28 4.02 -1.62 6.93
CA ILE A 28 4.66 -2.63 6.09
C ILE A 28 3.56 -3.45 5.45
N VAL A 29 3.38 -3.33 4.13
CA VAL A 29 2.46 -4.19 3.38
C VAL A 29 3.18 -5.51 3.10
N THR A 30 2.74 -6.59 3.74
CA THR A 30 3.33 -7.93 3.58
C THR A 30 2.67 -8.70 2.45
N THR A 31 1.38 -8.47 2.20
CA THR A 31 0.65 -9.05 1.07
C THR A 31 -0.04 -7.96 0.27
N GLN A 32 0.30 -7.88 -1.01
CA GLN A 32 -0.21 -6.90 -1.95
C GLN A 32 -1.53 -7.35 -2.57
N PRO A 33 -2.41 -6.41 -2.96
CA PRO A 33 -3.67 -6.77 -3.62
C PRO A 33 -3.38 -7.45 -4.96
N GLN A 34 -3.99 -8.61 -5.18
CA GLN A 34 -3.84 -9.35 -6.43
C GLN A 34 -4.79 -8.80 -7.49
N SER A 35 -4.35 -8.76 -8.75
CA SER A 35 -5.25 -8.49 -9.88
C SER A 35 -6.27 -9.61 -10.05
N ILE A 36 -7.51 -9.25 -10.32
CA ILE A 36 -8.64 -10.18 -10.42
C ILE A 36 -9.20 -10.15 -11.84
N THR A 37 -9.36 -11.33 -12.44
CA THR A 37 -10.18 -11.47 -13.66
C THR A 37 -11.47 -12.20 -13.31
N ALA A 38 -12.61 -11.56 -13.57
CA ALA A 38 -13.92 -12.09 -13.22
C ALA A 38 -14.93 -11.90 -14.35
N ALA A 39 -16.00 -12.69 -14.36
CA ALA A 39 -17.12 -12.48 -15.27
C ALA A 39 -17.98 -11.31 -14.79
N ASP A 40 -18.73 -10.66 -15.68
CA ASP A 40 -19.71 -9.66 -15.26
C ASP A 40 -20.73 -10.26 -14.28
N GLY A 41 -21.07 -9.51 -13.23
CA GLY A 41 -21.92 -9.99 -12.15
C GLY A 41 -21.26 -10.97 -11.17
N ALA A 42 -20.00 -11.36 -11.36
CA ALA A 42 -19.27 -12.18 -10.39
C ALA A 42 -19.00 -11.38 -9.10
N SER A 43 -18.99 -12.07 -7.95
CA SER A 43 -18.62 -11.47 -6.68
C SER A 43 -17.10 -11.40 -6.57
N ILE A 44 -16.55 -10.21 -6.30
CA ILE A 44 -15.11 -10.01 -6.14
C ILE A 44 -14.78 -9.23 -4.86
N SER A 45 -13.54 -9.35 -4.41
CA SER A 45 -12.99 -8.66 -3.24
C SER A 45 -11.46 -8.58 -3.37
N PHE A 46 -10.87 -7.47 -2.98
CA PHE A 46 -9.42 -7.32 -2.89
C PHE A 46 -8.99 -7.37 -1.42
N SER A 47 -7.85 -7.99 -1.13
CA SER A 47 -7.33 -8.09 0.22
C SER A 47 -5.86 -7.73 0.25
N ILE A 48 -5.45 -7.10 1.35
CA ILE A 48 -4.05 -6.91 1.70
C ILE A 48 -3.76 -7.52 3.07
N THR A 49 -2.48 -7.62 3.40
CA THR A 49 -2.04 -7.85 4.78
C THR A 49 -0.95 -6.85 5.07
N ALA A 50 -1.02 -6.18 6.20
CA ALA A 50 -0.01 -5.22 6.59
C ALA A 50 0.24 -5.23 8.10
N GLU A 51 1.34 -4.59 8.49
CA GLU A 51 1.77 -4.42 9.88
C GLU A 51 2.09 -2.94 10.14
N ASN A 52 2.18 -2.55 11.42
CA ASN A 52 2.59 -1.20 11.85
C ASN A 52 1.70 -0.05 11.32
N TYR A 53 0.39 -0.26 11.18
CA TYR A 53 -0.57 0.76 10.76
C TYR A 53 -1.70 0.94 11.79
N VAL A 54 -2.36 2.10 11.75
CA VAL A 54 -3.50 2.45 12.61
C VAL A 54 -4.82 2.53 11.85
N SER A 55 -4.76 2.89 10.58
CA SER A 55 -5.91 2.95 9.69
C SER A 55 -5.50 2.52 8.30
N VAL A 56 -6.43 1.87 7.61
CA VAL A 56 -6.32 1.50 6.20
C VAL A 56 -7.58 2.00 5.51
N TYR A 57 -7.42 2.47 4.29
CA TYR A 57 -8.54 2.71 3.41
C TYR A 57 -8.17 2.40 1.96
N TRP A 58 -9.16 2.20 1.10
CA TRP A 58 -8.94 1.86 -0.29
C TRP A 58 -9.21 3.06 -1.20
N GLN A 59 -8.41 3.13 -2.24
CA GLN A 59 -8.59 4.03 -3.36
C GLN A 59 -8.78 3.23 -4.64
N GLU A 60 -9.55 3.78 -5.55
CA GLU A 60 -9.69 3.27 -6.89
C GLU A 60 -9.21 4.29 -7.92
N SER A 61 -8.81 3.77 -9.08
CA SER A 61 -8.54 4.56 -10.26
C SER A 61 -9.27 3.97 -11.45
N SER A 62 -10.04 4.82 -12.12
CA SER A 62 -10.72 4.52 -13.38
C SER A 62 -10.00 5.11 -14.60
N CYS A 63 -8.85 5.78 -14.39
CA CYS A 63 -8.08 6.41 -15.47
C CYS A 63 -6.87 5.56 -15.83
N GLU A 64 -6.63 5.42 -17.14
CA GLU A 64 -5.43 4.84 -17.72
C GLU A 64 -4.96 5.71 -18.90
N PRO A 65 -3.65 5.81 -19.18
CA PRO A 65 -2.53 5.10 -18.52
C PRO A 65 -2.09 5.70 -17.18
N ASP A 66 -2.44 6.96 -16.91
CA ASP A 66 -2.12 7.65 -15.67
C ASP A 66 -3.24 7.48 -14.63
N PRO A 67 -2.98 6.85 -13.47
CA PRO A 67 -4.01 6.61 -12.46
C PRO A 67 -4.56 7.89 -11.83
N CYS A 68 -5.88 7.98 -11.72
CA CYS A 68 -6.60 9.02 -10.99
C CYS A 68 -7.17 8.42 -9.70
N TRP A 69 -6.42 8.53 -8.61
CA TRP A 69 -6.81 7.91 -7.35
C TRP A 69 -7.88 8.71 -6.62
N TYR A 70 -9.01 8.06 -6.35
CA TYR A 70 -10.10 8.55 -5.51
C TYR A 70 -10.42 7.55 -4.42
N ASP A 71 -10.99 8.02 -3.32
CA ASP A 71 -11.40 7.13 -2.23
C ASP A 71 -12.53 6.22 -2.71
N ALA A 72 -12.41 4.91 -2.44
CA ALA A 72 -13.40 3.91 -2.83
C ALA A 72 -14.55 3.83 -1.81
N ASP A 73 -15.04 4.98 -1.32
CA ASP A 73 -15.94 5.07 -0.16
C ASP A 73 -17.32 4.42 -0.40
N PHE A 74 -17.69 4.30 -1.67
CA PHE A 74 -18.92 3.65 -2.11
C PHE A 74 -18.82 2.12 -2.17
N LEU A 75 -17.63 1.55 -2.02
CA LEU A 75 -17.41 0.11 -1.96
C LEU A 75 -17.50 -0.42 -0.52
N PRO A 76 -18.03 -1.63 -0.32
CA PRO A 76 -18.14 -2.20 1.01
C PRO A 76 -16.74 -2.46 1.60
N ASN A 77 -16.60 -2.27 2.91
CA ASN A 77 -15.39 -2.54 3.68
C ASN A 77 -14.13 -1.78 3.19
N TRP A 78 -14.32 -0.63 2.53
CA TRP A 78 -13.23 0.21 2.01
C TRP A 78 -12.27 0.76 3.07
N GLN A 79 -12.57 0.66 4.37
CA GLN A 79 -11.67 1.04 5.47
C GLN A 79 -11.09 -0.16 6.22
N THR A 80 -11.03 -1.32 5.57
CA THR A 80 -10.50 -2.55 6.15
C THR A 80 -9.43 -3.16 5.24
N GLU A 81 -8.73 -4.19 5.72
CA GLU A 81 -7.75 -4.93 4.91
C GLU A 81 -8.40 -5.68 3.73
N THR A 82 -9.72 -5.85 3.74
CA THR A 82 -10.46 -6.51 2.65
C THR A 82 -11.48 -5.54 2.06
N LEU A 83 -11.21 -5.02 0.87
CA LEU A 83 -12.17 -4.29 0.05
C LEU A 83 -13.17 -5.26 -0.56
N GLY A 84 -14.45 -4.98 -0.35
CA GLY A 84 -15.55 -5.75 -0.91
C GLY A 84 -16.36 -6.50 0.14
N ASN A 85 -17.18 -7.49 -0.24
CA ASN A 85 -17.43 -8.01 -1.58
C ASN A 85 -18.51 -7.23 -2.35
N TRP A 86 -18.37 -7.12 -3.67
CA TRP A 86 -19.39 -6.54 -4.56
C TRP A 86 -19.48 -7.29 -5.89
N ARG A 87 -20.44 -6.89 -6.73
CA ARG A 87 -20.64 -7.45 -8.07
C ARG A 87 -19.84 -6.65 -9.09
N ALA A 88 -18.85 -7.29 -9.70
CA ALA A 88 -18.05 -6.67 -10.76
C ALA A 88 -18.92 -6.36 -11.98
N THR A 89 -18.74 -5.20 -12.59
CA THR A 89 -19.45 -4.80 -13.82
C THR A 89 -18.47 -4.54 -14.96
N LEU A 90 -18.89 -4.74 -16.21
CA LEU A 90 -18.03 -4.49 -17.38
C LEU A 90 -17.48 -3.06 -17.42
N ALA A 91 -18.20 -2.09 -16.87
CA ALA A 91 -17.77 -0.70 -16.76
C ALA A 91 -16.54 -0.52 -15.83
N GLN A 92 -16.31 -1.44 -14.90
CA GLN A 92 -15.16 -1.44 -13.98
C GLN A 92 -13.96 -2.21 -14.53
N SER A 93 -14.04 -2.76 -15.75
CA SER A 93 -12.88 -3.42 -16.35
C SER A 93 -11.77 -2.41 -16.62
N GLY A 94 -10.56 -2.72 -16.17
CA GLY A 94 -9.40 -1.82 -16.20
C GLY A 94 -9.25 -0.96 -14.94
N PHE A 95 -10.20 -1.01 -14.00
CA PHE A 95 -10.09 -0.25 -12.76
C PHE A 95 -8.98 -0.82 -11.89
N GLN A 96 -8.27 0.06 -11.21
CA GLN A 96 -7.17 -0.28 -10.32
C GLN A 96 -7.57 0.03 -8.88
N TYR A 97 -7.20 -0.84 -7.95
CA TYR A 97 -7.51 -0.69 -6.53
C TYR A 97 -6.23 -0.78 -5.71
N ARG A 98 -5.99 0.21 -4.84
CA ARG A 98 -4.87 0.21 -3.91
C ARG A 98 -5.32 0.52 -2.50
N ALA A 99 -4.64 -0.05 -1.53
CA ALA A 99 -4.79 0.31 -0.14
C ALA A 99 -3.84 1.45 0.22
N VAL A 100 -4.32 2.35 1.08
CA VAL A 100 -3.59 3.45 1.69
C VAL A 100 -3.56 3.18 3.19
N LEU A 101 -2.36 3.03 3.73
CA LEU A 101 -2.15 2.72 5.14
C LEU A 101 -1.54 3.93 5.83
N THR A 102 -2.09 4.28 6.97
CA THR A 102 -1.53 5.29 7.86
C THR A 102 -0.84 4.60 9.03
N GLY A 103 0.44 4.91 9.23
CA GLY A 103 1.28 4.43 10.31
C GLY A 103 0.94 5.07 11.65
N THR A 104 1.48 4.50 12.72
CA THR A 104 1.28 5.03 14.08
C THR A 104 1.82 6.45 14.28
N ASN A 105 2.79 6.88 13.47
CA ASN A 105 3.29 8.27 13.51
C ASN A 105 2.65 9.19 12.46
N GLY A 106 1.62 8.72 11.76
CA GLY A 106 0.96 9.47 10.68
C GLY A 106 1.62 9.34 9.30
N ASP A 107 2.66 8.51 9.15
CA ASP A 107 3.26 8.20 7.85
C ASP A 107 2.24 7.50 6.94
N ILE A 108 2.25 7.80 5.64
CA ILE A 108 1.34 7.17 4.67
C ILE A 108 2.13 6.27 3.73
N VAL A 109 1.69 5.02 3.60
CA VAL A 109 2.24 4.02 2.67
C VAL A 109 1.12 3.54 1.76
N TYR A 110 1.43 3.41 0.48
CA TYR A 110 0.53 2.89 -0.53
C TYR A 110 0.91 1.45 -0.85
N SER A 111 -0.07 0.57 -0.96
CA SER A 111 0.13 -0.75 -1.56
C SER A 111 0.38 -0.62 -3.07
N GLU A 112 0.81 -1.72 -3.69
CA GLU A 112 0.66 -1.89 -5.13
C GLU A 112 -0.82 -1.87 -5.52
N ALA A 113 -1.08 -1.69 -6.82
CA ALA A 113 -2.43 -1.63 -7.36
C ALA A 113 -2.86 -2.99 -7.92
N GLY A 114 -3.99 -3.51 -7.46
CA GLY A 114 -4.67 -4.66 -8.05
C GLY A 114 -5.57 -4.22 -9.20
N VAL A 115 -5.43 -4.83 -10.37
CA VAL A 115 -6.26 -4.52 -11.55
C VAL A 115 -7.48 -5.43 -11.59
N LEU A 116 -8.66 -4.86 -11.80
CA LEU A 116 -9.89 -5.60 -12.07
C LEU A 116 -10.12 -5.73 -13.59
N THR A 117 -10.10 -6.95 -14.09
CA THR A 117 -10.48 -7.26 -15.47
C THR A 117 -11.82 -7.95 -15.47
N VAL A 118 -12.83 -7.33 -16.07
CA VAL A 118 -14.18 -7.91 -16.17
C VAL A 118 -14.42 -8.42 -17.58
N THR A 119 -14.78 -9.69 -17.69
CA THR A 119 -15.07 -10.36 -18.97
C THR A 119 -16.57 -10.53 -19.13
N PRO A 120 -17.13 -10.40 -20.34
CA PRO A 120 -18.55 -10.61 -20.55
C PRO A 120 -18.92 -12.06 -20.22
N THR A 121 -20.00 -12.25 -19.47
CA THR A 121 -20.58 -13.56 -19.21
C THR A 121 -21.06 -14.09 -20.54
N ARG A 122 -20.44 -15.18 -21.02
CA ARG A 122 -20.89 -15.82 -22.24
C ARG A 122 -22.22 -16.52 -21.96
N GLU A 123 -23.31 -15.83 -22.26
CA GLU A 123 -24.63 -16.43 -22.37
C GLU A 123 -24.55 -17.56 -23.42
N ARG A 124 -24.98 -18.76 -23.04
CA ARG A 124 -24.73 -20.00 -23.78
C ARG A 124 -25.98 -20.49 -24.47
#